data_AF-A0A918UU02-F1
#
_entry.id   AF-A0A918UU02-F1
#
_cell.length_a   1.000
_cell.length_b   1.000
_cell.length_c   1.000
_cell.angle_alpha   90.00
_cell.angle_beta   90.00
_cell.angle_gamma   90.00
#
_symmetry.space_group_name_H-M   'P 1'
#
loop_
_entity.id
_entity.type
_entity.pdbx_description
1 polymer ?
#
loop_
_entity_poly.entity_id
_entity_poly.type
_entity_poly.pdbx_seq_one_letter_code
_entity_poly.pdbx_strand_id
1 'polypeptide(L)'
;MLQKPTEQEVKEVYRAYRGIALGVYDFFNAFRPQAAMGPGDPNYVPIYSEAKEAYRGITNTIENGSTEDRFRLGTVAALSIYGGVEALSRIKIPSITSPSKILPSGEFYSVTFESNLPTNLYPGGNYRAHFQAANTSLSNALSSDATFANSMTKLGISVPRSSTGSILGKSPRNWVWHHDVNAGVMQLVPKFQHPSIPGGKFWNTMHPDGKGGMSIWNK
;
A
#
# COMPACT_ATOMS: atom_id res chain seq x y z
N MET A 1 -23.41 33.53 -10.33
CA MET A 1 -23.17 32.67 -11.52
C MET A 1 -21.68 32.64 -11.76
N LEU A 2 -21.06 31.45 -11.81
CA LEU A 2 -19.64 31.33 -12.16
C LEU A 2 -19.46 31.67 -13.65
N GLN A 3 -18.47 32.50 -13.96
CA GLN A 3 -18.13 32.86 -15.33
C GLN A 3 -17.56 31.62 -16.02
N LYS A 4 -18.11 31.27 -17.19
CA LYS A 4 -17.59 30.15 -17.97
C LYS A 4 -16.15 30.46 -18.42
N PRO A 5 -15.23 29.49 -18.35
CA PRO A 5 -13.86 29.68 -18.81
C PRO A 5 -13.85 30.04 -20.30
N THR A 6 -12.90 30.89 -20.67
CA THR A 6 -12.68 31.30 -22.04
C THR A 6 -12.07 30.16 -22.86
N GLU A 7 -12.27 30.19 -24.17
CA GLU A 7 -11.70 29.18 -25.07
C GLU A 7 -10.16 29.13 -25.01
N GLN A 8 -9.53 30.27 -24.72
CA GLN A 8 -8.08 30.37 -24.56
C GLN A 8 -7.59 29.64 -23.30
N GLU A 9 -8.28 29.80 -22.18
CA GLU A 9 -7.96 29.09 -20.92
C GLU A 9 -8.11 27.58 -21.10
N VAL A 10 -9.13 27.13 -21.83
CA VAL A 10 -9.33 25.70 -22.15
C VAL A 10 -8.17 25.17 -23.01
N LYS A 11 -7.69 25.95 -24.00
CA LYS A 11 -6.56 25.57 -24.86
C LYS A 11 -5.23 25.49 -24.10
N GLU A 12 -5.00 26.40 -23.16
CA GLU A 12 -3.78 26.42 -22.35
C GLU A 12 -3.72 25.24 -21.38
N VAL A 13 -4.85 24.92 -20.73
CA VAL A 13 -5.01 23.71 -19.94
C VAL A 13 -4.74 22.48 -20.81
N TYR A 14 -5.32 22.40 -22.01
CA TYR A 14 -5.10 21.27 -22.91
C TYR A 14 -3.63 21.11 -23.35
N ARG A 15 -2.91 22.21 -23.61
CA ARG A 15 -1.46 22.18 -23.91
C ARG A 15 -0.64 21.69 -22.74
N ALA A 16 -0.91 22.17 -21.53
CA ALA A 16 -0.23 21.74 -20.31
C ALA A 16 -0.44 20.22 -20.08
N TYR A 17 -1.67 19.75 -20.27
CA TYR A 17 -1.99 18.34 -20.20
C TYR A 17 -1.29 17.48 -21.24
N ARG A 18 -1.21 17.94 -22.50
CA ARG A 18 -0.46 17.23 -23.54
C ARG A 18 1.01 17.08 -23.16
N GLY A 19 1.62 18.12 -22.56
CA GLY A 19 2.98 18.05 -22.03
C GLY A 19 3.15 17.02 -20.92
N ILE A 20 2.18 16.93 -19.99
CA ILE A 20 2.18 15.95 -18.90
C ILE A 20 1.99 14.53 -19.43
N ALA A 21 1.04 14.31 -20.34
CA ALA A 21 0.80 13.01 -20.95
C ALA A 21 2.03 12.51 -21.74
N LEU A 22 2.72 13.41 -22.45
CA LEU A 22 3.99 13.11 -23.11
C LEU A 22 5.09 12.80 -22.09
N GLY A 23 5.20 13.56 -21.00
CA GLY A 23 6.18 13.29 -19.93
C GLY A 23 5.96 11.96 -19.22
N VAL A 24 4.70 11.57 -18.99
CA VAL A 24 4.34 10.25 -18.44
C VAL A 24 4.63 9.14 -19.45
N TYR A 25 4.33 9.37 -20.73
CA TYR A 25 4.66 8.43 -21.82
C TYR A 25 6.18 8.24 -21.99
N ASP A 26 6.96 9.31 -21.92
CA ASP A 26 8.41 9.29 -21.98
C ASP A 26 9.02 8.64 -20.74
N PHE A 27 8.46 8.90 -19.55
CA PHE A 27 8.80 8.19 -18.31
C PHE A 27 8.62 6.67 -18.50
N PHE A 28 7.45 6.21 -18.96
CA PHE A 28 7.22 4.78 -19.20
C PHE A 28 8.07 4.19 -20.32
N ASN A 29 8.37 4.96 -21.38
CA ASN A 29 9.29 4.54 -22.44
C ASN A 29 10.75 4.46 -21.99
N ALA A 30 11.17 5.27 -21.02
CA ALA A 30 12.50 5.17 -20.42
C ALA A 30 12.68 3.85 -19.63
N PHE A 31 11.58 3.22 -19.18
CA PHE A 31 11.57 1.87 -18.56
C PHE A 31 11.39 0.72 -19.57
N ARG A 32 11.31 1.01 -20.87
CA ARG A 32 11.12 0.01 -21.94
C ARG A 32 12.26 -1.00 -22.13
N PRO A 33 13.53 -0.77 -21.75
CA PRO A 33 14.57 -1.80 -21.89
C PRO A 33 14.36 -3.05 -21.03
N GLN A 34 13.44 -3.02 -20.05
CA GLN A 34 13.11 -4.19 -19.21
C GLN A 34 11.86 -4.96 -19.67
N ALA A 35 11.18 -4.51 -20.73
CA ALA A 35 9.87 -5.02 -21.14
C ALA A 35 9.88 -5.92 -22.39
N ALA A 36 10.90 -6.76 -22.55
CA ALA A 36 10.92 -7.82 -23.56
C ALA A 36 10.41 -9.18 -23.01
N MET A 37 9.67 -9.16 -21.90
CA MET A 37 9.18 -10.36 -21.23
C MET A 37 7.67 -10.49 -21.46
N GLY A 38 7.28 -11.45 -22.30
CA GLY A 38 5.89 -11.74 -22.61
C GLY A 38 5.14 -12.39 -21.43
N PRO A 39 3.82 -12.63 -21.58
CA PRO A 39 2.93 -13.15 -20.53
C PRO A 39 3.22 -14.59 -20.03
N GLY A 40 4.43 -15.11 -20.28
CA GLY A 40 4.94 -16.37 -19.74
C GLY A 40 6.23 -16.23 -18.92
N ASP A 41 6.73 -15.01 -18.67
CA ASP A 41 7.92 -14.80 -17.83
C ASP A 41 7.55 -14.74 -16.33
N PRO A 42 8.18 -15.56 -15.47
CA PRO A 42 7.92 -15.57 -14.03
C PRO A 42 8.31 -14.27 -13.30
N ASN A 43 9.02 -13.34 -13.95
CA ASN A 43 9.36 -12.02 -13.43
C ASN A 43 8.45 -10.90 -13.97
N TYR A 44 7.36 -11.24 -14.67
CA TYR A 44 6.35 -10.28 -15.08
C TYR A 44 5.61 -9.70 -13.86
N VAL A 45 5.91 -8.44 -13.51
CA VAL A 45 5.28 -7.76 -12.36
C VAL A 45 4.01 -7.00 -12.79
N PRO A 46 2.87 -7.14 -12.08
CA PRO A 46 1.58 -6.48 -12.38
C PRO A 46 1.57 -4.94 -12.30
N ILE A 47 2.69 -4.31 -11.94
CA ILE A 47 2.83 -2.84 -11.92
C ILE A 47 2.48 -2.25 -13.30
N TYR A 48 2.79 -2.97 -14.38
CA TYR A 48 2.40 -2.54 -15.73
C TYR A 48 0.89 -2.63 -15.96
N SER A 49 0.17 -3.61 -15.40
CA SER A 49 -1.29 -3.67 -15.54
C SER A 49 -1.96 -2.53 -14.76
N GLU A 50 -1.55 -2.25 -13.53
CA GLU A 50 -2.14 -1.16 -12.73
C GLU A 50 -1.82 0.22 -13.34
N ALA A 51 -0.59 0.44 -13.78
CA ALA A 51 -0.20 1.67 -14.48
C ALA A 51 -0.90 1.80 -15.84
N LYS A 52 -1.10 0.70 -16.57
CA LYS A 52 -1.82 0.68 -17.84
C LYS A 52 -3.32 0.94 -17.65
N GLU A 53 -3.93 0.40 -16.60
CA GLU A 53 -5.32 0.69 -16.25
C GLU A 53 -5.49 2.12 -15.73
N ALA A 54 -4.55 2.63 -14.95
CA ALA A 54 -4.52 4.05 -14.56
C ALA A 54 -4.37 4.97 -15.78
N TYR A 55 -3.45 4.65 -16.69
CA TYR A 55 -3.27 5.39 -17.94
C TYR A 55 -4.53 5.32 -18.82
N ARG A 56 -5.13 4.14 -18.99
CA ARG A 56 -6.40 3.97 -19.70
C ARG A 56 -7.53 4.78 -19.08
N GLY A 57 -7.61 4.81 -17.74
CA GLY A 57 -8.58 5.63 -17.02
C GLY A 57 -8.40 7.12 -17.30
N ILE A 58 -7.16 7.62 -17.21
CA ILE A 58 -6.80 9.01 -17.52
C ILE A 58 -7.14 9.36 -18.97
N THR A 59 -6.71 8.54 -19.94
CA THR A 59 -6.99 8.76 -21.37
C THR A 59 -8.48 8.74 -21.66
N ASN A 60 -9.23 7.77 -21.11
CA ASN A 60 -10.67 7.69 -21.29
C ASN A 60 -11.41 8.89 -20.67
N THR A 61 -10.98 9.39 -19.51
CA THR A 61 -11.54 10.63 -18.93
C THR A 61 -11.23 11.85 -19.79
N ILE A 62 -10.04 11.92 -20.41
CA ILE A 62 -9.67 13.02 -21.32
C ILE A 62 -10.48 12.97 -22.62
N GLU A 63 -10.69 11.78 -23.19
CA GLU A 63 -11.38 11.62 -24.47
C GLU A 63 -12.91 11.68 -24.32
N ASN A 64 -13.45 10.98 -23.32
CA ASN A 64 -14.88 10.68 -23.19
C ASN A 64 -15.52 11.23 -21.90
N GLY A 65 -14.72 11.70 -20.94
CA GLY A 65 -15.23 12.25 -19.68
C GLY A 65 -15.95 13.58 -19.87
N SER A 66 -16.82 13.93 -18.92
CA SER A 66 -17.50 15.24 -18.91
C SER A 66 -16.50 16.38 -18.70
N THR A 67 -16.91 17.62 -18.98
CA THR A 67 -16.08 18.82 -18.69
C THR A 67 -15.67 18.88 -17.22
N GLU A 68 -16.52 18.42 -16.30
CA GLU A 68 -16.24 18.38 -14.87
C GLU A 68 -15.18 17.32 -14.52
N ASP A 69 -15.25 16.13 -15.14
CA ASP A 69 -14.27 15.06 -14.91
C ASP A 69 -12.88 15.46 -15.40
N ARG A 70 -12.82 16.11 -16.57
CA ARG A 70 -11.57 16.66 -17.14
C ARG A 70 -10.99 17.77 -16.28
N PHE A 71 -11.82 18.59 -15.64
CA PHE A 71 -11.37 19.65 -14.73
C PHE A 71 -10.83 19.08 -13.42
N ARG A 72 -11.51 18.08 -12.84
CA ARG A 72 -11.07 17.40 -11.62
C ARG A 72 -9.73 16.69 -11.81
N LEU A 73 -9.59 15.96 -12.92
CA LEU A 73 -8.34 15.31 -13.28
C LEU A 73 -7.18 16.31 -13.37
N GLY A 74 -7.45 17.55 -13.77
CA GLY A 74 -6.43 18.57 -14.03
C GLY A 74 -5.99 19.26 -12.78
N THR A 75 -6.93 19.42 -11.86
CA THR A 75 -6.67 19.90 -10.51
C THR A 75 -5.79 18.88 -9.77
N VAL A 76 -6.10 17.58 -9.88
CA VAL A 76 -5.31 16.51 -9.25
C VAL A 76 -3.91 16.43 -9.87
N ALA A 77 -3.79 16.49 -11.20
CA ALA A 77 -2.50 16.46 -11.89
C ALA A 77 -1.63 17.70 -11.56
N ALA A 78 -2.22 18.89 -11.50
CA ALA A 78 -1.52 20.13 -11.14
C ALA A 78 -1.01 20.11 -9.69
N LEU A 79 -1.80 19.54 -8.76
CA LEU A 79 -1.41 19.36 -7.36
C LEU A 79 -0.23 18.39 -7.17
N SER A 80 -0.09 17.40 -8.06
CA SER A 80 0.99 16.42 -7.98
C SER A 80 2.32 16.88 -8.60
N ILE A 81 2.33 17.91 -9.46
CA ILE A 81 3.52 18.31 -10.23
C ILE A 81 4.15 19.61 -9.70
N TYR A 82 3.33 20.54 -9.21
CA TYR A 82 3.82 21.78 -8.60
C TYR A 82 3.46 21.77 -7.12
N GLY A 83 4.45 21.90 -6.23
CA GLY A 83 4.24 22.26 -4.81
C GLY A 83 3.64 23.66 -4.67
N GLY A 84 2.41 23.84 -5.17
CA GLY A 84 1.80 25.10 -5.54
C GLY A 84 1.17 25.82 -4.35
N VAL A 85 1.95 26.69 -3.72
CA VAL A 85 1.41 27.64 -2.72
C VAL A 85 1.02 28.97 -3.36
N GLU A 86 1.60 29.36 -4.51
CA GLU A 86 1.41 30.73 -5.03
C GLU A 86 0.21 30.91 -5.98
N ALA A 87 -0.15 29.88 -6.76
CA ALA A 87 -1.31 29.95 -7.68
C ALA A 87 -2.66 30.00 -6.94
N LEU A 88 -2.70 29.62 -5.66
CA LEU A 88 -3.90 29.60 -4.81
C LEU A 88 -4.31 30.98 -4.29
N SER A 89 -3.40 31.96 -4.26
CA SER A 89 -3.66 33.29 -3.68
C SER A 89 -4.71 34.11 -4.46
N ARG A 90 -5.02 33.72 -5.71
CA ARG A 90 -5.92 34.44 -6.60
C ARG A 90 -7.23 33.71 -6.90
N ILE A 91 -7.34 32.44 -6.49
CA ILE A 91 -8.56 31.66 -6.64
C ILE A 91 -9.31 31.76 -5.32
N LYS A 92 -10.44 32.47 -5.31
CA LYS A 92 -11.37 32.47 -4.17
C LYS A 92 -12.10 31.14 -4.16
N ILE A 93 -11.41 30.08 -3.74
CA ILE A 93 -12.00 28.75 -3.57
C ILE A 93 -13.04 28.88 -2.45
N PRO A 94 -14.33 28.57 -2.69
CA PRO A 94 -15.30 28.49 -1.62
C PRO A 94 -14.75 27.52 -0.58
N SER A 95 -14.67 27.95 0.68
CA SER A 95 -14.03 27.23 1.78
C SER A 95 -14.48 25.77 1.77
N ILE A 96 -13.66 24.90 1.18
CA ILE A 96 -13.90 23.47 1.21
C ILE A 96 -13.53 23.11 2.64
N THR A 97 -14.55 22.84 3.44
CA THR A 97 -14.41 22.34 4.80
C THR A 97 -13.35 21.25 4.74
N SER A 98 -12.23 21.44 5.45
CA SER A 98 -11.11 20.49 5.47
C SER A 98 -11.67 19.08 5.53
N PRO A 99 -11.27 18.15 4.63
CA PRO A 99 -11.78 16.80 4.69
C PRO A 99 -11.53 16.30 6.10
N SER A 100 -12.62 16.01 6.81
CA SER A 100 -12.56 15.44 8.16
C SER A 100 -11.57 14.29 8.09
N LYS A 101 -10.57 14.28 8.98
CA LYS A 101 -9.55 13.24 9.05
C LYS A 101 -10.29 11.90 9.07
N ILE A 102 -10.28 11.16 7.95
CA ILE A 102 -10.94 9.86 7.86
C ILE A 102 -10.23 8.95 8.86
N LEU A 103 -10.88 8.70 9.99
CA LEU A 103 -10.35 7.79 10.99
C LEU A 103 -10.56 6.36 10.48
N PRO A 104 -9.64 5.41 10.75
CA PRO A 104 -9.85 4.01 10.39
C PRO A 104 -11.18 3.52 10.97
N SER A 105 -11.97 2.73 10.23
CA SER A 105 -13.21 2.14 10.75
C SER A 105 -12.92 1.01 11.75
N GLY A 106 -11.81 0.28 11.55
CA GLY A 106 -11.46 -0.92 12.32
C GLY A 106 -11.93 -2.22 11.68
N GLU A 107 -12.75 -2.14 10.62
CA GLU A 107 -13.31 -3.29 9.89
C GLU A 107 -12.25 -4.07 9.09
N PHE A 108 -11.12 -3.43 8.81
CA PHE A 108 -9.96 -4.04 8.15
C PHE A 108 -8.70 -3.61 8.88
N TYR A 109 -7.69 -4.48 8.85
CA TYR A 109 -6.34 -4.19 9.30
C TYR A 109 -5.34 -4.49 8.18
N SER A 110 -4.12 -3.99 8.33
CA SER A 110 -3.08 -4.13 7.33
C SER A 110 -2.16 -5.30 7.68
N VAL A 111 -1.88 -6.14 6.70
CA VAL A 111 -0.88 -7.20 6.78
C VAL A 111 0.23 -6.86 5.80
N THR A 112 1.48 -6.92 6.26
CA THR A 112 2.65 -6.65 5.41
C THR A 112 3.33 -7.91 4.94
N PHE A 113 3.26 -8.98 5.74
CA PHE A 113 3.80 -10.27 5.40
C PHE A 113 2.98 -11.36 6.09
N GLU A 114 2.80 -12.47 5.42
CA GLU A 114 2.10 -13.64 5.92
C GLU A 114 2.95 -14.88 5.68
N SER A 115 2.91 -15.83 6.62
CA SER A 115 3.57 -17.12 6.46
C SER A 115 2.83 -18.20 7.23
N ASN A 116 2.96 -19.45 6.76
CA ASN A 116 2.47 -20.61 7.49
C ASN A 116 3.53 -21.13 8.46
N LEU A 117 3.09 -21.56 9.64
CA LEU A 117 3.92 -22.32 10.56
C LEU A 117 4.20 -23.72 9.97
N PRO A 118 5.42 -24.26 10.20
CA PRO A 118 5.70 -25.64 9.86
C PRO A 118 4.87 -26.59 10.73
N THR A 119 4.60 -27.80 10.23
CA THR A 119 3.72 -28.79 10.88
C THR A 119 4.21 -29.28 12.24
N ASN A 120 5.50 -29.13 12.55
CA ASN A 120 6.04 -29.43 13.88
C ASN A 120 5.81 -28.29 14.91
N LEU A 121 5.28 -27.15 14.46
CA LEU A 121 4.89 -26.01 15.30
C LEU A 121 3.39 -25.73 15.22
N TYR A 122 2.61 -26.55 14.51
CA TYR A 122 1.16 -26.44 14.43
C TYR A 122 0.52 -27.82 14.11
N PRO A 123 -0.46 -28.30 14.90
CA PRO A 123 -1.01 -27.67 16.11
C PRO A 123 0.00 -27.66 17.28
N GLY A 124 -0.24 -26.80 18.27
CA GLY A 124 0.62 -26.65 19.45
C GLY A 124 1.65 -25.53 19.34
N GLY A 125 2.76 -25.66 20.09
CA GLY A 125 3.86 -24.71 20.12
C GLY A 125 3.67 -23.53 21.09
N ASN A 126 4.63 -22.61 21.11
CA ASN A 126 4.58 -21.42 21.96
C ASN A 126 4.89 -20.17 21.15
N TYR A 127 4.46 -19.01 21.66
CA TYR A 127 4.63 -17.70 21.01
C TYR A 127 6.06 -17.47 20.50
N ARG A 128 7.08 -17.77 21.33
CA ARG A 128 8.49 -17.57 20.96
C ARG A 128 8.87 -18.42 19.75
N ALA A 129 8.49 -19.70 19.73
CA ALA A 129 8.76 -20.60 18.62
C ALA A 129 8.05 -20.15 17.33
N HIS A 130 6.78 -19.74 17.43
CA HIS A 130 6.01 -19.29 16.26
C HIS A 130 6.60 -18.01 15.66
N PHE A 131 6.95 -17.05 16.53
CA PHE A 131 7.57 -15.81 16.09
C PHE A 131 8.94 -16.05 15.46
N GLN A 132 9.70 -17.01 15.97
CA GLN A 132 10.99 -17.37 15.39
C GLN A 132 10.82 -18.01 14.01
N ALA A 133 9.83 -18.89 13.84
CA ALA A 133 9.50 -19.49 12.55
C ALA A 133 9.05 -18.44 11.54
N ALA A 134 8.11 -17.56 11.92
CA ALA A 134 7.64 -16.47 11.07
C ALA A 134 8.77 -15.49 10.68
N ASN A 135 9.65 -15.15 11.63
CA ASN A 135 10.85 -14.35 11.35
C ASN A 135 11.83 -15.06 10.41
N THR A 136 11.91 -16.39 10.48
CA THR A 136 12.74 -17.19 9.56
C THR A 136 12.17 -17.13 8.15
N SER A 137 10.85 -17.33 8.00
CA SER A 137 10.14 -17.17 6.72
C SER A 137 10.33 -15.77 6.13
N LEU A 138 10.17 -14.73 6.95
CA LEU A 138 10.44 -13.34 6.53
C LEU A 138 11.89 -13.16 6.11
N SER A 139 12.86 -13.66 6.87
CA SER A 139 14.29 -13.57 6.52
C SER A 139 14.59 -14.24 5.18
N ASN A 140 13.96 -15.38 4.89
CA ASN A 140 14.13 -16.09 3.63
C ASN A 140 13.54 -15.28 2.47
N ALA A 141 12.32 -14.74 2.62
CA ALA A 141 11.67 -13.90 1.62
C ALA A 141 12.48 -12.63 1.29
N LEU A 142 13.02 -11.97 2.32
CA LEU A 142 13.91 -10.81 2.16
C LEU A 142 15.21 -11.17 1.43
N SER A 143 15.70 -12.40 1.57
CA SER A 143 16.95 -12.83 0.92
C SER A 143 16.72 -13.27 -0.52
N SER A 144 15.52 -13.76 -0.85
CA SER A 144 15.18 -14.25 -2.20
C SER A 144 14.67 -13.16 -3.14
N ASP A 145 14.13 -12.05 -2.62
CA ASP A 145 13.53 -10.98 -3.43
C ASP A 145 14.00 -9.59 -2.95
N ALA A 146 14.88 -8.98 -3.75
CA ALA A 146 15.43 -7.65 -3.47
C ALA A 146 14.38 -6.53 -3.54
N THR A 147 13.37 -6.66 -4.40
CA THR A 147 12.28 -5.67 -4.52
C THR A 147 11.41 -5.70 -3.27
N PHE A 148 11.03 -6.90 -2.83
CA PHE A 148 10.32 -7.10 -1.58
C PHE A 148 11.14 -6.59 -0.37
N ALA A 149 12.43 -6.90 -0.32
CA ALA A 149 13.32 -6.42 0.73
C ALA A 149 13.39 -4.88 0.80
N ASN A 150 13.45 -4.22 -0.35
CA ASN A 150 13.40 -2.76 -0.43
C ASN A 150 12.07 -2.20 0.11
N SER A 151 10.95 -2.84 -0.21
CA SER A 151 9.63 -2.44 0.30
C SER A 151 9.54 -2.59 1.83
N MET A 152 10.01 -3.70 2.38
CA MET A 152 10.04 -3.94 3.83
C MET A 152 10.96 -2.96 4.57
N THR A 153 12.10 -2.62 3.96
CA THR A 153 13.04 -1.62 4.50
C THR A 153 12.40 -0.23 4.57
N LYS A 154 11.64 0.19 3.54
CA LYS A 154 10.90 1.47 3.54
C LYS A 154 9.85 1.53 4.66
N LEU A 155 9.30 0.39 5.05
CA LEU A 155 8.38 0.26 6.18
C LEU A 155 9.09 0.19 7.55
N GLY A 156 10.43 0.20 7.57
CA GLY A 156 11.24 0.06 8.78
C GLY A 156 11.22 -1.36 9.37
N ILE A 157 10.86 -2.36 8.58
CA ILE A 157 10.80 -3.77 9.00
C ILE A 157 12.19 -4.38 8.84
N SER A 158 12.69 -4.95 9.94
CA SER A 158 13.92 -5.76 9.95
C SER A 158 13.72 -6.98 10.84
N VAL A 159 14.30 -8.12 10.44
CA VAL A 159 14.21 -9.37 11.19
C VAL A 159 15.01 -9.24 12.49
N PRO A 160 14.40 -9.43 13.67
CA PRO A 160 15.11 -9.37 14.93
C PRO A 160 16.17 -10.48 15.04
N ARG A 161 17.42 -10.10 15.30
CA ARG A 161 18.54 -11.02 15.49
C ARG A 161 19.27 -10.75 16.81
N SER A 162 19.93 -11.77 17.35
CA SER A 162 20.86 -11.64 18.47
C SER A 162 22.13 -10.89 18.03
N SER A 163 23.00 -10.55 19.00
CA SER A 163 24.35 -10.05 18.70
C SER A 163 25.19 -11.02 17.87
N THR A 164 24.91 -12.32 17.97
CA THR A 164 25.55 -13.40 17.19
C THR A 164 24.87 -13.68 15.86
N GLY A 165 23.83 -12.92 15.49
CA GLY A 165 23.13 -13.05 14.21
C GLY A 165 22.00 -14.08 14.17
N SER A 166 21.73 -14.80 15.26
CA SER A 166 20.63 -15.78 15.33
C SER A 166 19.27 -15.09 15.31
N ILE A 167 18.33 -15.60 14.49
CA ILE A 167 16.95 -15.09 14.44
C ILE A 167 16.26 -15.30 15.78
N LEU A 168 15.62 -14.24 16.31
CA LEU A 168 14.97 -14.25 17.61
C LEU A 168 13.46 -14.53 17.50
N GLY A 169 12.90 -15.17 18.52
CA GLY A 169 11.45 -15.38 18.68
C GLY A 169 10.72 -14.16 19.25
N LYS A 170 10.88 -12.99 18.64
CA LYS A 170 10.21 -11.74 19.02
C LYS A 170 9.80 -10.96 17.77
N SER A 171 8.79 -10.11 17.88
CA SER A 171 8.34 -9.29 16.76
C SER A 171 9.35 -8.21 16.33
N PRO A 172 9.37 -7.81 15.04
CA PRO A 172 10.07 -6.61 14.57
C PRO A 172 9.61 -5.34 15.32
N ARG A 173 10.49 -4.33 15.40
CA ARG A 173 10.18 -3.06 16.09
C ARG A 173 9.00 -2.35 15.43
N ASN A 174 8.02 -1.90 16.21
CA ASN A 174 6.76 -1.26 15.75
C ASN A 174 5.78 -2.19 15.00
N TRP A 175 6.09 -3.48 14.91
CA TRP A 175 5.25 -4.50 14.31
C TRP A 175 4.96 -5.60 15.34
N VAL A 176 3.97 -6.43 15.06
CA VAL A 176 3.69 -7.62 15.86
C VAL A 176 3.30 -8.77 14.97
N TRP A 177 3.72 -9.98 15.35
CA TRP A 177 3.19 -11.20 14.80
C TRP A 177 1.81 -11.48 15.40
N HIS A 178 0.80 -11.44 14.54
CA HIS A 178 -0.56 -11.83 14.83
C HIS A 178 -0.76 -13.29 14.43
N HIS A 179 -1.39 -14.07 15.32
CA HIS A 179 -1.86 -15.41 15.00
C HIS A 179 -3.27 -15.26 14.41
N ASP A 180 -3.39 -15.44 13.09
CA ASP A 180 -4.67 -15.33 12.39
C ASP A 180 -5.64 -16.47 12.79
N VAL A 181 -6.93 -16.33 12.52
CA VAL A 181 -7.91 -17.38 12.83
C VAL A 181 -7.73 -18.64 11.97
N ASN A 182 -7.16 -18.50 10.77
CA ASN A 182 -6.82 -19.64 9.92
C ASN A 182 -5.66 -20.45 10.49
N ALA A 183 -5.71 -21.76 10.26
CA ALA A 183 -4.78 -22.74 10.78
C ALA A 183 -3.30 -22.42 10.48
N GLY A 184 -2.52 -22.11 11.52
CA GLY A 184 -1.06 -21.93 11.42
C GLY A 184 -0.60 -20.65 10.69
N VAL A 185 -1.51 -19.72 10.39
CA VAL A 185 -1.21 -18.50 9.62
C VAL A 185 -0.69 -17.38 10.52
N MET A 186 0.58 -17.01 10.34
CA MET A 186 1.24 -15.90 11.04
C MET A 186 1.27 -14.65 10.16
N GLN A 187 0.74 -13.54 10.67
CA GLN A 187 0.68 -12.27 9.95
C GLN A 187 1.48 -11.18 10.65
N LEU A 188 2.27 -10.42 9.88
CA LEU A 188 3.00 -9.26 10.39
C LEU A 188 2.16 -8.00 10.20
N VAL A 189 1.69 -7.45 11.32
CA VAL A 189 0.76 -6.32 11.36
C VAL A 189 1.38 -5.13 12.09
N PRO A 190 0.98 -3.88 11.77
CA PRO A 190 1.42 -2.72 12.52
C PRO A 190 1.00 -2.84 13.98
N LYS A 191 1.93 -2.56 14.92
CA LYS A 191 1.65 -2.74 16.36
C LYS A 191 0.47 -1.89 16.83
N PHE A 192 0.24 -0.71 16.26
CA PHE A 192 -0.89 0.15 16.62
C PHE A 192 -2.25 -0.42 16.19
N GLN A 193 -2.28 -1.35 15.23
CA GLN A 193 -3.50 -2.03 14.78
C GLN A 193 -3.78 -3.30 15.58
N HIS A 194 -2.83 -3.84 16.35
CA HIS A 194 -3.02 -5.05 17.15
C HIS A 194 -3.12 -4.69 18.65
N PRO A 195 -4.27 -4.19 19.12
CA PRO A 195 -4.43 -3.76 20.49
C PRO A 195 -4.23 -4.93 21.46
N SER A 196 -3.43 -4.71 22.50
CA SER A 196 -3.19 -5.71 23.56
C SER A 196 -4.36 -5.87 24.54
N ILE A 197 -5.44 -5.09 24.36
CA ILE A 197 -6.60 -5.05 25.26
C ILE A 197 -7.88 -5.27 24.44
N PRO A 198 -8.81 -6.12 24.91
CA PRO A 198 -10.15 -6.23 24.35
C PRO A 198 -10.83 -4.87 24.17
N GLY A 199 -11.46 -4.65 23.01
CA GLY A 199 -12.20 -3.42 22.71
C GLY A 199 -11.43 -2.32 21.99
N GLY A 200 -10.15 -2.53 21.67
CA GLY A 200 -9.44 -1.67 20.72
C GLY A 200 -10.11 -1.68 19.34
N LYS A 201 -9.93 -0.62 18.55
CA LYS A 201 -10.62 -0.39 17.27
C LYS A 201 -10.61 -1.59 16.30
N PHE A 202 -9.50 -2.32 16.23
CA PHE A 202 -9.32 -3.47 15.34
C PHE A 202 -9.55 -4.82 16.04
N TRP A 203 -9.84 -4.81 17.35
CA TRP A 203 -9.89 -6.02 18.17
C TRP A 203 -10.85 -7.07 17.60
N ASN A 204 -12.09 -6.69 17.30
CA ASN A 204 -13.11 -7.62 16.84
C ASN A 204 -12.78 -8.23 15.47
N THR A 205 -12.12 -7.46 14.60
CA THR A 205 -11.69 -7.91 13.27
C THR A 205 -10.54 -8.91 13.36
N MET A 206 -9.62 -8.72 14.31
CA MET A 206 -8.45 -9.59 14.50
C MET A 206 -8.71 -10.77 15.46
N HIS A 207 -9.68 -10.64 16.35
CA HIS A 207 -10.01 -11.61 17.39
C HIS A 207 -11.53 -11.83 17.43
N PRO A 208 -12.13 -12.42 16.38
CA PRO A 208 -13.56 -12.73 16.38
C PRO A 208 -13.90 -13.64 17.57
N ASP A 209 -15.07 -13.41 18.17
CA ASP A 209 -15.49 -14.06 19.42
C ASP A 209 -14.51 -13.89 20.60
N GLY A 210 -13.65 -12.86 20.54
CA GLY A 210 -12.63 -12.59 21.54
C GLY A 210 -11.45 -13.58 21.52
N LYS A 211 -11.29 -14.36 20.45
CA LYS A 211 -10.22 -15.37 20.31
C LYS A 211 -9.33 -15.05 19.13
N GLY A 212 -8.02 -15.05 19.36
CA GLY A 212 -7.02 -15.06 18.29
C GLY A 212 -6.57 -16.47 17.95
N GLY A 213 -5.82 -16.61 16.85
CA GLY A 213 -5.30 -17.88 16.35
C GLY A 213 -4.60 -18.72 17.40
N MET A 214 -3.77 -18.11 18.26
CA MET A 214 -3.07 -18.86 19.31
C MET A 214 -4.02 -19.62 20.25
N SER A 215 -5.18 -19.05 20.57
CA SER A 215 -6.20 -19.70 21.41
C SER A 215 -6.94 -20.83 20.66
N ILE A 216 -7.04 -20.70 19.34
CA ILE A 216 -7.72 -21.66 18.46
C ILE A 216 -6.83 -22.86 18.16
N TRP A 217 -5.54 -22.61 17.87
CA TRP A 217 -4.58 -23.58 17.36
C TRP A 217 -3.94 -24.48 18.42
N ASN A 218 -3.89 -24.04 19.66
CA ASN A 218 -3.19 -24.73 20.74
C ASN A 218 -4.07 -25.81 21.40
N LYS A 219 -4.90 -26.48 20.59
CA LYS A 219 -5.86 -27.52 20.97
C LYS A 219 -5.47 -28.86 20.36
#